data_AF-A0A7C5G9V5-F1
#
_entry.id   AF-A0A7C5G9V5-F1
#
_cell.length_a   1.000
_cell.length_b   1.000
_cell.length_c   1.000
_cell.angle_alpha   90.00
_cell.angle_beta   90.00
_cell.angle_gamma   90.00
#
_symmetry.space_group_name_H-M   'P 1'
#
loop_
_entity.id
_entity.type
_entity.pdbx_description
1 polymer ?
#
loop_
_entity_poly.entity_id
_entity_poly.type
_entity_poly.pdbx_seq_one_letter_code
_entity_poly.pdbx_strand_id
1 'polypeptide(L)'
;MLSAAACHFSAAIGAHFSGKFYEEQRFVMTIRAHFKRFIKSNLGAVAVDWVVLSAAVVGLGGSVMVSVSDGALSLAGTTSSSIDDVIASKSAPSKQPAPVKLSKFDAMLAEYKPLYDDHQQDKEGKWASSLYDQLAKMDKKELMNRYEESYKAAMTWGPDKYTDILRVTEFRMAELGLKVPKGNIPAEELHKKYASEFL
;
A
#
# COMPACT_ATOMS: atom_id res chain seq x y z
N MET A 1 39.75 -13.77 -89.55
CA MET A 1 39.76 -14.64 -88.36
C MET A 1 38.90 -14.05 -87.23
N LEU A 2 37.67 -13.60 -87.55
CA LEU A 2 36.66 -13.14 -86.58
C LEU A 2 35.54 -14.19 -86.53
N SER A 3 35.73 -15.28 -85.78
CA SER A 3 34.64 -16.25 -85.54
C SER A 3 34.83 -17.14 -84.30
N ALA A 4 35.69 -16.74 -83.35
CA ALA A 4 35.99 -17.57 -82.17
C ALA A 4 35.82 -16.85 -80.81
N ALA A 5 35.51 -15.55 -80.78
CA ALA A 5 35.47 -14.79 -79.53
C ALA A 5 34.05 -14.57 -78.95
N ALA A 6 32.98 -14.91 -79.68
CA ALA A 6 31.61 -14.67 -79.20
C ALA A 6 31.00 -15.84 -78.39
N CYS A 7 31.56 -17.05 -78.47
CA CYS A 7 30.98 -18.23 -77.81
C CYS A 7 31.38 -18.41 -76.33
N HIS A 8 32.34 -17.63 -75.81
CA HIS A 8 32.83 -17.82 -74.44
C HIS A 8 32.22 -16.86 -73.40
N PHE A 9 31.37 -15.91 -73.80
CA PHE A 9 30.75 -14.94 -72.88
C PHE A 9 29.23 -15.10 -72.71
N SER A 10 28.64 -16.24 -73.06
CA SER A 10 27.20 -16.49 -72.85
C SER A 10 26.88 -17.65 -71.89
N ALA A 11 27.88 -18.43 -71.45
CA ALA A 11 27.66 -19.54 -70.52
C ALA A 11 27.92 -19.20 -69.04
N ALA A 12 28.67 -18.12 -68.74
CA ALA A 12 29.15 -17.87 -67.37
C ALA A 12 28.19 -17.04 -66.49
N ILE A 13 27.21 -16.33 -67.07
CA ILE A 13 26.29 -15.48 -66.29
C ILE A 13 25.03 -16.25 -65.83
N GLY A 14 24.69 -17.38 -66.47
CA GLY A 14 23.54 -18.22 -66.07
C GLY A 14 23.80 -19.14 -64.88
N ALA A 15 25.04 -19.59 -64.66
CA ALA A 15 25.37 -20.58 -63.64
C ALA A 15 25.64 -20.00 -62.25
N HIS A 16 25.91 -18.69 -62.15
CA HIS A 16 26.33 -18.08 -60.87
C HIS A 16 25.18 -17.49 -60.04
N PHE A 17 23.94 -17.48 -60.58
CA PHE A 17 22.75 -16.98 -59.88
C PHE A 17 21.70 -18.05 -59.54
N SER A 18 21.99 -19.33 -59.83
CA SER A 18 21.07 -20.44 -59.52
C SER A 18 21.43 -21.17 -58.21
N GLY A 19 22.72 -21.22 -57.82
CA GLY A 19 23.16 -22.03 -56.66
C GLY A 19 22.76 -21.48 -55.28
N LYS A 20 22.65 -20.16 -55.11
CA LYS A 20 22.36 -19.55 -53.79
C LYS A 20 20.88 -19.59 -53.39
N PHE A 21 19.97 -19.85 -54.32
CA PHE A 21 18.53 -19.90 -54.02
C PHE A 21 18.04 -21.27 -53.54
N TYR A 22 18.84 -22.34 -53.68
CA TYR A 22 18.46 -23.69 -53.23
C TYR A 22 18.94 -24.05 -51.82
N GLU A 23 19.94 -23.36 -51.26
CA GLU A 23 20.36 -23.57 -49.87
C GLU A 23 19.43 -22.89 -48.86
N GLU A 24 19.00 -21.65 -49.12
CA GLU A 24 18.01 -20.93 -48.29
C GLU A 24 16.65 -21.64 -48.27
N GLN A 25 16.23 -22.21 -49.40
CA GLN A 25 14.99 -22.99 -49.48
C GLN A 25 15.10 -24.37 -48.81
N ARG A 26 16.32 -24.89 -48.60
CA ARG A 26 16.55 -26.18 -47.92
C ARG A 26 16.29 -26.09 -46.42
N PHE A 27 16.61 -24.97 -45.77
CA PHE A 27 16.34 -24.78 -44.33
C PHE A 27 14.83 -24.70 -44.05
N VAL A 28 14.10 -23.91 -44.83
CA VAL A 28 12.64 -23.75 -44.73
C VAL A 28 11.89 -25.04 -45.07
N MET A 29 12.33 -25.78 -46.11
CA MET A 29 11.73 -27.08 -46.44
C MET A 29 12.04 -28.14 -45.38
N THR A 30 13.21 -28.11 -44.75
CA THR A 30 13.58 -29.06 -43.68
C THR A 30 12.79 -28.80 -42.41
N ILE A 31 12.62 -27.54 -41.97
CA ILE A 31 11.77 -27.19 -40.83
C ILE A 31 10.30 -27.56 -41.11
N ARG A 32 9.79 -27.22 -42.30
CA ARG A 32 8.43 -27.64 -42.73
C ARG A 32 8.27 -29.17 -42.74
N ALA A 33 9.30 -29.91 -43.12
CA ALA A 33 9.27 -31.38 -43.12
C ALA A 33 9.25 -31.97 -41.70
N HIS A 34 9.97 -31.36 -40.74
CA HIS A 34 9.97 -31.79 -39.34
C HIS A 34 8.63 -31.52 -38.66
N PHE A 35 8.00 -30.36 -38.89
CA PHE A 35 6.64 -30.07 -38.41
C PHE A 35 5.59 -31.03 -39.00
N LYS A 36 5.66 -31.33 -40.30
CA LYS A 36 4.75 -32.30 -40.93
C LYS A 36 4.91 -33.72 -40.36
N ARG A 37 6.14 -34.13 -40.01
CA ARG A 37 6.42 -35.42 -39.36
C ARG A 37 5.95 -35.45 -37.91
N PHE A 38 6.06 -34.33 -37.20
CA PHE A 38 5.58 -34.18 -35.82
C PHE A 38 4.06 -34.26 -35.72
N ILE A 39 3.33 -33.54 -36.59
CA ILE A 39 1.85 -33.59 -36.69
C ILE A 39 1.36 -34.98 -37.11
N LYS A 40 2.14 -35.71 -37.93
CA LYS A 40 1.82 -37.08 -38.36
C LYS A 40 2.20 -38.15 -37.33
N SER A 41 2.87 -37.79 -36.24
CA SER A 41 3.27 -38.72 -35.19
C SER A 41 2.25 -38.72 -34.05
N ASN A 42 1.63 -39.87 -33.80
CA ASN A 42 0.60 -40.03 -32.76
C ASN A 42 1.11 -39.78 -31.32
N LEU A 43 2.43 -39.83 -31.10
CA LEU A 43 3.06 -39.56 -29.80
C LEU A 43 3.42 -38.08 -29.59
N GLY A 44 3.72 -37.34 -30.66
CA GLY A 44 4.05 -35.91 -30.58
C GLY A 44 2.82 -35.01 -30.38
N ALA A 45 1.66 -35.41 -30.91
CA ALA A 45 0.40 -34.67 -30.72
C ALA A 45 -0.09 -34.70 -29.27
N VAL A 46 0.02 -35.85 -28.59
CA VAL A 46 -0.38 -36.01 -27.17
C VAL A 46 0.55 -35.24 -26.23
N ALA A 47 1.85 -35.18 -26.56
CA ALA A 47 2.84 -34.43 -25.81
C ALA A 47 2.81 -32.91 -26.08
N VAL A 48 1.96 -32.40 -26.98
CA VAL A 48 1.71 -30.96 -27.12
C VAL A 48 0.41 -30.55 -26.45
N ASP A 49 -0.58 -31.44 -26.38
CA ASP A 49 -1.87 -31.16 -25.74
C ASP A 49 -1.74 -30.91 -24.23
N TRP A 50 -0.94 -31.69 -23.50
CA TRP A 50 -0.75 -31.48 -22.05
C TRP A 50 -0.10 -30.13 -21.68
N VAL A 51 0.79 -29.62 -22.52
CA VAL A 51 1.42 -28.29 -22.33
C VAL A 51 0.43 -27.19 -22.71
N VAL A 52 -0.31 -27.34 -23.80
CA VAL A 52 -1.33 -26.37 -24.22
C VAL A 52 -2.45 -26.28 -23.18
N LEU A 53 -2.89 -27.41 -22.62
CA LEU A 53 -3.90 -27.45 -21.57
C LEU A 53 -3.40 -26.77 -20.29
N SER A 54 -2.15 -27.03 -19.89
CA SER A 54 -1.56 -26.39 -18.71
C SER A 54 -1.34 -24.89 -18.92
N ALA A 55 -0.89 -24.48 -20.10
CA ALA A 55 -0.72 -23.07 -20.46
C ALA A 55 -2.06 -22.33 -20.49
N ALA A 56 -3.12 -22.96 -20.99
CA ALA A 56 -4.47 -22.42 -20.97
C ALA A 56 -4.97 -22.22 -19.53
N VAL A 57 -4.80 -23.22 -18.65
CA VAL A 57 -5.22 -23.13 -17.24
C VAL A 57 -4.43 -22.04 -16.48
N VAL A 58 -3.12 -21.93 -16.70
CA VAL A 58 -2.30 -20.88 -16.08
C VAL A 58 -2.68 -19.49 -16.59
N GLY A 59 -2.96 -19.35 -17.89
CA GLY A 59 -3.45 -18.10 -18.48
C GLY A 59 -4.81 -17.68 -17.90
N LEU A 60 -5.72 -18.63 -17.72
CA LEU A 60 -7.02 -18.40 -17.09
C LEU A 60 -6.88 -18.04 -15.60
N GLY A 61 -5.99 -18.72 -14.88
CA GLY A 61 -5.69 -18.43 -13.47
C GLY A 61 -5.12 -17.02 -13.27
N GLY A 62 -4.18 -16.61 -14.13
CA GLY A 62 -3.64 -15.25 -14.11
C GLY A 62 -4.70 -14.18 -14.38
N SER A 63 -5.60 -14.43 -15.34
CA SER A 63 -6.71 -13.51 -15.64
C SER A 63 -7.65 -13.33 -14.44
N VAL A 64 -7.99 -14.42 -13.75
CA VAL A 64 -8.87 -14.37 -12.58
C VAL A 64 -8.23 -13.64 -11.41
N MET A 65 -6.93 -13.83 -11.17
CA MET A 65 -6.21 -13.16 -10.09
C MET A 65 -6.19 -11.63 -10.24
N VAL A 66 -6.09 -11.12 -11.48
CA VAL A 66 -6.21 -9.68 -11.74
C VAL A 66 -7.62 -9.20 -11.40
N SER A 67 -8.66 -9.87 -11.87
CA SER A 67 -10.06 -9.48 -11.59
C SER A 67 -10.41 -9.55 -10.10
N VAL A 68 -9.91 -10.56 -9.37
CA VAL A 68 -10.12 -10.68 -7.92
C VAL A 68 -9.37 -9.59 -7.18
N SER A 69 -8.14 -9.26 -7.59
CA SER A 69 -7.35 -8.20 -6.95
C SER A 69 -7.99 -6.82 -7.15
N ASP A 70 -8.41 -6.50 -8.37
CA ASP A 70 -9.13 -5.25 -8.67
C ASP A 70 -10.47 -5.19 -7.93
N GLY A 71 -11.21 -6.30 -7.90
CA GLY A 71 -12.45 -6.41 -7.14
C GLY A 71 -12.23 -6.19 -5.65
N ALA A 72 -11.20 -6.81 -5.06
CA ALA A 72 -10.85 -6.66 -3.65
C ALA A 72 -10.38 -5.24 -3.32
N LEU A 73 -9.58 -4.60 -4.18
CA LEU A 73 -9.14 -3.21 -4.01
C LEU A 73 -10.33 -2.24 -4.11
N SER A 74 -11.25 -2.47 -5.05
CA SER A 74 -12.48 -1.68 -5.18
C SER A 74 -13.39 -1.84 -3.97
N LEU A 75 -13.57 -3.07 -3.46
CA LEU A 75 -14.35 -3.33 -2.25
C LEU A 75 -13.70 -2.70 -1.01
N ALA A 76 -12.38 -2.80 -0.89
CA ALA A 76 -11.63 -2.18 0.21
C ALA A 76 -11.74 -0.65 0.15
N GLY A 77 -11.60 -0.05 -1.04
CA GLY A 77 -11.75 1.39 -1.25
C GLY A 77 -13.16 1.87 -0.92
N THR A 78 -14.20 1.20 -1.45
CA THR A 78 -15.60 1.55 -1.17
C THR A 78 -15.97 1.36 0.30
N THR A 79 -15.44 0.34 0.97
CA THR A 79 -15.62 0.14 2.41
C THR A 79 -14.93 1.23 3.21
N SER A 80 -13.69 1.58 2.88
CA SER A 80 -12.97 2.69 3.52
C SER A 80 -13.75 3.99 3.37
N SER A 81 -14.17 4.34 2.15
CA SER A 81 -14.96 5.55 1.90
C SER A 81 -16.30 5.51 2.61
N SER A 82 -16.97 4.36 2.67
CA SER A 82 -18.24 4.24 3.40
C SER A 82 -18.06 4.40 4.91
N ILE A 83 -16.96 3.90 5.47
CA ILE A 83 -16.60 4.10 6.88
C ILE A 83 -16.24 5.57 7.12
N ASP A 84 -15.44 6.18 6.24
CA ASP A 84 -15.10 7.61 6.29
C ASP A 84 -16.36 8.48 6.20
N ASP A 85 -17.31 8.14 5.33
CA ASP A 85 -18.61 8.82 5.19
C ASP A 85 -19.51 8.58 6.40
N VAL A 86 -19.51 7.39 7.00
CA VAL A 86 -20.24 7.10 8.24
C VAL A 86 -19.62 7.84 9.43
N ILE A 87 -18.30 7.95 9.49
CA ILE A 87 -17.59 8.74 10.49
C ILE A 87 -17.87 10.23 10.26
N ALA A 88 -17.77 10.70 9.02
CA ALA A 88 -18.03 12.08 8.61
C ALA A 88 -19.50 12.49 8.81
N SER A 89 -20.45 11.58 8.64
CA SER A 89 -21.89 11.83 8.85
C SER A 89 -22.30 11.73 10.31
N LYS A 90 -21.54 10.99 11.15
CA LYS A 90 -21.69 11.02 12.61
C LYS A 90 -20.95 12.21 13.25
N SER A 91 -19.91 12.74 12.60
CA SER A 91 -19.35 14.04 12.92
C SER A 91 -20.19 15.12 12.23
N ALA A 92 -21.24 15.60 12.89
CA ALA A 92 -21.86 16.87 12.50
C ALA A 92 -20.75 17.89 12.17
N PRO A 93 -20.89 18.74 11.12
CA PRO A 93 -19.82 19.65 10.71
C PRO A 93 -19.45 20.54 11.90
N SER A 94 -18.39 20.17 12.59
CA SER A 94 -17.92 20.87 13.77
C SER A 94 -17.37 22.19 13.26
N LYS A 95 -18.17 23.24 13.42
CA LYS A 95 -17.77 24.62 13.20
C LYS A 95 -16.42 24.81 13.90
N GLN A 96 -15.35 24.87 13.10
CA GLN A 96 -13.96 24.94 13.54
C GLN A 96 -13.85 25.96 14.68
N PRO A 97 -13.68 25.54 15.94
CA PRO A 97 -13.50 26.49 17.03
C PRO A 97 -12.15 27.18 16.80
N ALA A 98 -12.16 28.50 16.97
CA ALA A 98 -11.10 29.44 16.59
C ALA A 98 -9.66 28.92 16.81
N PRO A 99 -8.69 29.34 15.96
CA PRO A 99 -7.29 28.94 16.07
C PRO A 99 -6.80 29.16 17.49
N VAL A 100 -6.32 28.08 18.08
CA VAL A 100 -5.97 28.05 19.49
C VAL A 100 -4.63 28.75 19.69
N LYS A 101 -4.43 29.40 20.83
CA LYS A 101 -3.17 30.08 21.15
C LYS A 101 -2.08 29.02 21.40
N LEU A 102 -1.33 28.70 20.34
CA LEU A 102 -0.28 27.68 20.28
C LEU A 102 0.79 27.80 21.39
N SER A 103 1.02 28.99 21.96
CA SER A 103 2.13 29.21 22.89
C SER A 103 2.10 28.37 24.17
N LYS A 104 0.93 27.98 24.68
CA LYS A 104 0.83 27.12 25.87
C LYS A 104 1.01 25.64 25.53
N PHE A 105 0.60 25.24 24.33
CA PHE A 105 0.78 23.88 23.85
C PHE A 105 2.25 23.63 23.48
N ASP A 106 2.90 24.61 22.84
CA ASP A 106 4.33 24.57 22.56
C ASP A 106 5.17 24.50 23.85
N ALA A 107 4.76 25.22 24.89
CA ALA A 107 5.38 25.12 26.21
C ALA A 107 5.15 23.75 26.86
N MET A 108 3.95 23.16 26.72
CA MET A 108 3.68 21.80 27.17
C MET A 108 4.56 20.79 26.44
N LEU A 109 4.69 20.90 25.12
CA LEU A 109 5.55 20.05 24.28
C LEU A 109 7.02 20.15 24.68
N ALA A 110 7.51 21.36 25.00
CA ALA A 110 8.89 21.58 25.40
C ALA A 110 9.25 20.92 26.76
N GLU A 111 8.28 20.84 27.68
CA GLU A 111 8.46 20.19 28.99
C GLU A 111 8.11 18.69 28.96
N TYR A 112 7.35 18.27 27.97
CA TYR A 112 6.80 16.93 27.89
C TYR A 112 7.86 15.88 27.55
N LYS A 113 8.07 14.96 28.49
CA LYS A 113 8.91 13.78 28.32
C LYS A 113 8.00 12.55 28.17
N PRO A 114 7.78 12.03 26.94
CA PRO A 114 6.91 10.87 26.76
C PRO A 114 7.45 9.65 27.49
N LEU A 115 6.57 8.81 28.06
CA LEU A 115 6.99 7.55 28.69
C LEU A 115 7.26 6.46 27.67
N TYR A 116 6.63 6.55 26.49
CA TYR A 116 6.61 5.50 25.51
C TYR A 116 7.60 5.78 24.35
N ASP A 117 8.39 4.77 23.97
CA ASP A 117 9.57 4.91 23.11
C ASP A 117 9.23 5.37 21.67
N ASP A 118 8.09 4.98 21.12
CA ASP A 118 7.65 5.43 19.79
C ASP A 118 7.33 6.94 19.75
N HIS A 119 6.83 7.49 20.86
CA HIS A 119 6.61 8.92 21.06
C HIS A 119 7.90 9.64 21.47
N GLN A 120 8.88 8.95 22.08
CA GLN A 120 10.21 9.50 22.36
C GLN A 120 11.07 9.68 21.10
N GLN A 121 10.88 8.83 20.08
CA GLN A 121 11.57 8.98 18.80
C GLN A 121 11.12 10.21 18.02
N ASP A 122 9.93 10.73 18.31
CA ASP A 122 9.41 11.97 17.74
C ASP A 122 9.89 13.19 18.53
N LYS A 123 11.15 13.56 18.30
CA LYS A 123 11.80 14.74 18.91
C LYS A 123 11.10 16.07 18.59
N GLU A 124 10.22 16.09 17.60
CA GLU A 124 9.50 17.28 17.12
C GLU A 124 8.08 17.37 17.69
N GLY A 125 7.60 16.36 18.43
CA GLY A 125 6.25 16.35 19.00
C GLY A 125 5.14 16.32 17.94
N LYS A 126 5.43 15.83 16.72
CA LYS A 126 4.49 15.72 15.61
C LYS A 126 3.26 14.90 15.97
N TRP A 127 3.43 13.82 16.72
CA TRP A 127 2.35 12.97 17.21
C TRP A 127 1.39 13.75 18.10
N ALA A 128 1.91 14.49 19.08
CA ALA A 128 1.09 15.25 20.01
C ALA A 128 0.39 16.41 19.30
N SER A 129 1.07 17.08 18.36
CA SER A 129 0.48 18.12 17.50
C SER A 129 -0.64 17.56 16.61
N SER A 130 -0.43 16.43 15.95
CA SER A 130 -1.45 15.76 15.15
C SER A 130 -2.66 15.32 15.97
N LEU A 131 -2.42 14.77 17.17
CA LEU A 131 -3.48 14.42 18.11
C LEU A 131 -4.27 15.65 18.55
N TYR A 132 -3.58 16.75 18.86
CA TYR A 132 -4.20 18.00 19.24
C TYR A 132 -5.08 18.58 18.12
N ASP A 133 -4.63 18.54 16.87
CA ASP A 133 -5.42 18.96 15.70
C ASP A 133 -6.70 18.12 15.53
N GLN A 134 -6.65 16.82 15.85
CA GLN A 134 -7.85 15.97 15.85
C GLN A 134 -8.79 16.37 16.99
N LEU A 135 -8.27 16.57 18.21
CA LEU A 135 -9.06 16.97 19.38
C LEU A 135 -9.65 18.37 19.22
N ALA A 136 -9.01 19.25 18.45
CA ALA A 136 -9.51 20.58 18.16
C ALA A 136 -10.79 20.56 17.30
N LYS A 137 -11.01 19.50 16.52
CA LYS A 137 -12.21 19.29 15.69
C LYS A 137 -13.37 18.64 16.47
N MET A 138 -13.10 18.04 17.62
CA MET A 138 -14.13 17.35 18.41
C MET A 138 -15.02 18.35 19.17
N ASP A 139 -16.28 17.97 19.37
CA ASP A 139 -17.18 18.71 20.26
C ASP A 139 -16.84 18.44 21.74
N LYS A 140 -17.38 19.25 22.66
CA LYS A 140 -17.10 19.11 24.11
C LYS A 140 -17.51 17.73 24.64
N LYS A 141 -18.62 17.16 24.15
CA LYS A 141 -19.12 15.86 24.59
C LYS A 141 -18.22 14.72 24.07
N GLU A 142 -17.84 14.76 22.81
CA GLU A 142 -16.93 13.80 22.20
C GLU A 142 -15.54 13.84 22.83
N LEU A 143 -15.03 15.04 23.14
CA LEU A 143 -13.76 15.20 23.85
C LEU A 143 -13.78 14.53 25.24
N MET A 144 -14.88 14.69 25.99
CA MET A 144 -15.06 14.03 27.29
C MET A 144 -15.17 12.51 27.14
N ASN A 145 -15.90 12.01 26.13
CA ASN A 145 -16.02 10.58 25.88
C ASN A 145 -14.64 9.96 25.55
N ARG A 146 -13.86 10.64 24.69
CA ARG A 146 -12.50 10.20 24.35
C ARG A 146 -11.55 10.21 25.53
N TYR A 147 -11.68 11.19 26.43
CA TYR A 147 -10.96 11.21 27.70
C TYR A 147 -11.29 9.97 28.54
N GLU A 148 -12.58 9.67 28.73
CA GLU A 148 -13.01 8.51 29.51
C GLU A 148 -12.54 7.18 28.90
N GLU A 149 -12.61 7.04 27.58
CA GLU A 149 -12.09 5.87 26.87
C GLU A 149 -10.58 5.69 27.05
N SER A 150 -9.83 6.79 26.92
CA SER A 150 -8.37 6.77 27.12
C SER A 150 -8.01 6.44 28.58
N TYR A 151 -8.79 6.95 29.54
CA TYR A 151 -8.59 6.67 30.97
C TYR A 151 -8.88 5.19 31.29
N LYS A 152 -9.98 4.64 30.76
CA LYS A 152 -10.29 3.21 30.90
C LYS A 152 -9.19 2.34 30.29
N ALA A 153 -8.69 2.72 29.11
CA ALA A 153 -7.61 2.00 28.45
C ALA A 153 -6.31 2.04 29.27
N ALA A 154 -5.95 3.20 29.83
CA ALA A 154 -4.79 3.36 30.72
C ALA A 154 -4.87 2.44 31.95
N MET A 155 -6.06 2.32 32.54
CA MET A 155 -6.27 1.47 33.72
C MET A 155 -6.34 -0.03 33.38
N THR A 156 -6.67 -0.39 32.14
CA THR A 156 -6.87 -1.79 31.72
C THR A 156 -5.59 -2.41 31.16
N TRP A 157 -4.92 -1.71 30.25
CA TRP A 157 -3.84 -2.26 29.44
C TRP A 157 -2.45 -1.87 29.91
N GLY A 158 -2.37 -0.93 30.84
CA GLY A 158 -1.14 -0.26 31.18
C GLY A 158 -1.24 1.23 30.81
N PRO A 159 -0.64 2.10 31.63
CA PRO A 159 -0.85 3.54 31.54
C PRO A 159 0.14 4.24 30.61
N ASP A 160 1.25 3.61 30.27
CA ASP A 160 2.37 4.14 29.49
C ASP A 160 1.95 4.86 28.19
N LYS A 161 1.23 4.19 27.29
CA LYS A 161 0.78 4.80 26.03
C LYS A 161 -0.37 5.79 26.21
N TYR A 162 -1.21 5.55 27.21
CA TYR A 162 -2.47 6.26 27.37
C TYR A 162 -2.35 7.50 28.25
N THR A 163 -1.36 7.59 29.15
CA THR A 163 -1.05 8.82 29.92
C THR A 163 -0.65 9.96 29.02
N ASP A 164 0.09 9.63 27.97
CA ASP A 164 0.57 10.55 26.94
C ASP A 164 -0.62 11.16 26.18
N ILE A 165 -1.58 10.32 25.77
CA ILE A 165 -2.83 10.74 25.11
C ILE A 165 -3.71 11.56 26.07
N LEU A 166 -3.83 11.12 27.32
CA LEU A 166 -4.61 11.78 28.35
C LEU A 166 -4.10 13.19 28.59
N ARG A 167 -2.78 13.41 28.64
CA ARG A 167 -2.21 14.75 28.86
C ARG A 167 -2.57 15.75 27.77
N VAL A 168 -2.45 15.36 26.50
CA VAL A 168 -2.85 16.20 25.35
C VAL A 168 -4.35 16.48 25.38
N THR A 169 -5.16 15.47 25.75
CA THR A 169 -6.62 15.59 25.86
C THR A 169 -7.03 16.53 27.01
N GLU A 170 -6.42 16.39 28.19
CA GLU A 170 -6.64 17.25 29.35
C GLU A 170 -6.26 18.69 29.07
N PHE A 171 -5.16 18.92 28.36
CA PHE A 171 -4.76 20.26 27.93
C PHE A 171 -5.87 20.90 27.08
N ARG A 172 -6.40 20.18 26.09
CA ARG A 172 -7.51 20.67 25.26
C ARG A 172 -8.80 20.88 26.06
N MET A 173 -9.09 19.99 27.00
CA MET A 173 -10.23 20.14 27.92
C MET A 173 -10.10 21.41 28.76
N ALA A 174 -8.91 21.68 29.31
CA ALA A 174 -8.64 22.86 30.12
C ALA A 174 -8.85 24.17 29.34
N GLU A 175 -8.48 24.21 28.05
CA GLU A 175 -8.75 25.36 27.18
C GLU A 175 -10.24 25.63 26.96
N LEU A 176 -11.04 24.58 26.91
CA LEU A 176 -12.50 24.67 26.77
C LEU A 176 -13.21 24.91 28.12
N GLY A 177 -12.45 25.06 29.20
CA GLY A 177 -12.93 25.23 30.57
C GLY A 177 -13.54 23.96 31.17
N LEU A 178 -13.24 22.80 30.59
CA LEU A 178 -13.69 21.49 31.07
C LEU A 178 -12.71 20.97 32.13
N LYS A 179 -13.26 20.41 33.21
CA LYS A 179 -12.48 19.79 34.27
C LYS A 179 -12.44 18.28 34.09
N VAL A 180 -11.36 17.67 34.57
CA VAL A 180 -11.26 16.21 34.70
C VAL A 180 -12.47 15.68 35.47
N PRO A 181 -13.16 14.64 34.96
CA PRO A 181 -14.23 13.93 35.65
C PRO A 181 -13.88 13.58 37.10
N LYS A 182 -14.84 13.76 38.01
CA LYS A 182 -14.66 13.39 39.42
C LYS A 182 -14.37 11.89 39.54
N GLY A 183 -13.28 11.55 40.23
CA GLY A 183 -12.85 10.16 40.43
C GLY A 183 -11.70 9.73 39.51
N ASN A 184 -11.36 10.53 38.50
CA ASN A 184 -10.19 10.29 37.65
C ASN A 184 -8.98 11.05 38.19
N ILE A 185 -7.82 10.40 38.15
CA ILE A 185 -6.54 11.00 38.49
C ILE A 185 -6.04 11.78 37.26
N PRO A 186 -5.55 13.02 37.41
CA PRO A 186 -4.99 13.79 36.30
C PRO A 186 -3.86 13.04 35.60
N ALA A 187 -3.68 13.28 34.30
CA ALA A 187 -2.65 12.61 33.49
C ALA A 187 -1.24 12.79 34.06
N GLU A 188 -0.95 13.96 34.63
CA GLU A 188 0.35 14.25 35.25
C GLU A 188 0.62 13.38 36.49
N GLU A 189 -0.38 13.19 37.33
CA GLU A 189 -0.27 12.35 38.53
C GLU A 189 -0.15 10.87 38.16
N LEU A 190 -0.93 10.41 37.16
CA LEU A 190 -0.77 9.06 36.60
C LEU A 190 0.64 8.87 36.06
N HIS A 191 1.11 9.80 35.22
CA HIS A 191 2.44 9.75 34.63
C HIS A 191 3.55 9.65 35.70
N LYS A 192 3.46 10.44 36.78
CA LYS A 192 4.40 10.37 37.91
C LYS A 192 4.35 9.02 38.62
N LYS A 193 3.14 8.53 38.92
CA LYS A 193 2.95 7.24 39.60
C LYS A 193 3.62 6.12 38.82
N TYR A 194 3.39 6.06 37.52
CA TYR A 194 3.92 4.97 36.70
C TYR A 194 5.38 5.17 36.29
N ALA A 195 5.84 6.41 36.10
CA ALA A 195 7.27 6.68 35.94
C ALA A 195 8.09 6.15 37.13
N SER A 196 7.53 6.14 38.34
CA SER A 196 8.16 5.55 39.53
C SER A 196 8.01 4.03 39.67
N GLU A 197 7.10 3.38 38.95
CA GLU A 197 6.91 1.92 38.99
C GLU A 197 7.82 1.18 37.98
N PHE A 198 8.29 1.86 36.94
CA PHE A 198 9.11 1.28 35.86
C PHE A 198 10.60 1.70 35.87
N LEU A 199 11.04 2.45 36.88
CA LEU A 199 12.46 2.79 37.16
C LEU A 199 12.96 2.01 38.38
#